data_AF-A0A7W0V8G2-F1
#
_entry.id   AF-A0A7W0V8G2-F1
#
_cell.length_a   1.000
_cell.length_b   1.000
_cell.length_c   1.000
_cell.angle_alpha   90.00
_cell.angle_beta   90.00
_cell.angle_gamma   90.00
#
_symmetry.space_group_name_H-M   'P 1'
#
loop_
_entity.id
_entity.type
_entity.pdbx_description
1 polymer ?
#
loop_
_entity_poly.entity_id
_entity_poly.type
_entity_poly.pdbx_seq_one_letter_code
_entity_poly.pdbx_strand_id
1 'polypeptide(L)'
;MNRITYAVASLGLALVACRGGDDGPGGDDGPDIDAPMVAADVTIQEVQNDAMPSGTAIELKGVVVTAIDIYGGRTGAFWVSEPGGGPNSGVKIFGASVDQVAVLAVGDLVDITNAIKHEGCTAAAPCGTVIFENGASITEVMGVAANSLVVTKTGTGTVPPPAVVDAVAIAAMPTSVARDAEWEKWEGVLVTVTKARQIAAVRAFGGTDSEPDENEFRATGGARVQSALSALPNTAVFGVCYEGITGVVDFFFNYTVNPRSAADIVTGGTACSAAATSVTMVQSGTNVEVVTLTNVIVTARDDIGTNTTTSMPSNRGFWVADALAGAPNNGVYVFTRDVVVPVNYTVGAVVNVSGLVDEFDLGSMGAAPVGDTLTEIAEPVHSFVSVGGASPSPLTTVAANVLSDIGAPGEPYEGVLVRVSNVKVTNINAGAGKVELTDNSNNKIIMDNDSFDWPNQTLNTCYATLTGVMSLQVNDNVRTINPRALTDMVAGAGCN
;
A
#
# COMPACT_ATOMS: atom_id res chain seq x y z
N MET A 1 43.23 -2.44 -8.29
CA MET A 1 43.15 -1.07 -7.74
C MET A 1 42.45 -1.15 -6.39
N ASN A 2 43.01 -0.44 -5.41
CA ASN A 2 42.97 -0.74 -3.98
C ASN A 2 41.57 -0.86 -3.36
N ARG A 3 41.33 -1.96 -2.64
CA ARG A 3 40.25 -2.07 -1.64
C ARG A 3 40.76 -1.46 -0.33
N ILE A 4 40.10 -0.41 0.12
CA ILE A 4 40.30 0.20 1.44
C ILE A 4 39.41 -0.55 2.42
N THR A 5 40.03 -1.22 3.39
CA THR A 5 39.36 -1.87 4.52
C THR A 5 39.18 -0.84 5.63
N TYR A 6 37.95 -0.52 6.00
CA TYR A 6 37.67 0.28 7.20
C TYR A 6 37.60 -0.64 8.43
N ALA A 7 38.45 -0.35 9.40
CA ALA A 7 38.42 -0.97 10.72
C ALA A 7 37.39 -0.23 11.58
N VAL A 8 36.37 -0.94 12.05
CA VAL A 8 35.43 -0.44 13.06
C VAL A 8 36.06 -0.67 14.42
N ALA A 9 36.39 0.41 15.12
CA ALA A 9 36.86 0.36 16.50
C ALA A 9 35.66 0.13 17.42
N SER A 10 35.63 -1.01 18.12
CA SER A 10 34.67 -1.29 19.17
C SER A 10 34.96 -0.43 20.40
N LEU A 11 34.08 0.51 20.72
CA LEU A 11 34.12 1.24 21.99
C LEU A 11 33.46 0.37 23.06
N GLY A 12 34.25 -0.13 24.00
CA GLY A 12 33.76 -0.94 25.11
C GLY A 12 32.99 -0.09 26.12
N LEU A 13 31.69 -0.35 26.25
CA LEU A 13 30.86 0.21 27.32
C LEU A 13 31.13 -0.56 28.61
N ALA A 14 31.62 0.13 29.64
CA ALA A 14 31.82 -0.43 30.97
C ALA A 14 30.47 -0.43 31.72
N LEU A 15 29.88 -1.62 31.89
CA LEU A 15 28.79 -1.86 32.82
C LEU A 15 29.33 -1.79 34.26
N VAL A 16 28.97 -0.73 34.99
CA VAL A 16 29.08 -0.69 36.45
C VAL A 16 27.87 -1.42 37.02
N ALA A 17 28.03 -2.71 37.32
CA ALA A 17 27.06 -3.47 38.08
C ALA A 17 27.32 -3.25 39.58
N CYS A 18 26.54 -2.37 40.22
CA CYS A 18 26.39 -2.38 41.67
C CYS A 18 25.37 -3.46 42.04
N ARG A 19 25.87 -4.67 42.32
CA ARG A 19 25.10 -5.76 42.93
C ARG A 19 25.27 -5.68 44.45
N GLY A 20 24.34 -5.01 45.13
CA GLY A 20 24.17 -5.10 46.57
C GLY A 20 23.35 -6.35 46.90
N GLY A 21 23.88 -7.23 47.74
CA GLY A 21 23.14 -8.34 48.33
C GLY A 21 22.60 -7.95 49.71
N ASP A 22 21.45 -8.50 50.09
CA ASP A 22 21.30 -9.16 51.38
C ASP A 22 20.09 -10.09 51.37
N ASP A 23 20.25 -11.21 52.06
CA ASP A 23 19.38 -12.40 52.04
C ASP A 23 18.38 -12.38 53.21
N GLY A 24 17.12 -12.73 52.94
CA GLY A 24 16.13 -13.03 53.98
C GLY A 24 15.06 -14.02 53.48
N PRO A 25 15.00 -15.27 54.00
CA PRO A 25 13.99 -16.24 53.58
C PRO A 25 12.72 -16.03 54.42
N GLY A 26 11.83 -15.14 53.97
CA GLY A 26 10.50 -15.04 54.60
C GLY A 26 9.74 -13.72 54.50
N GLY A 27 10.04 -12.85 53.52
CA GLY A 27 9.26 -11.65 53.24
C GLY A 27 8.28 -11.88 52.09
N ASP A 28 6.99 -11.71 52.39
CA ASP A 28 5.88 -11.61 51.44
C ASP A 28 5.97 -10.27 50.71
N ASP A 29 6.85 -10.19 49.71
CA ASP A 29 6.94 -9.04 48.83
C ASP A 29 6.03 -9.34 47.64
N GLY A 30 4.74 -9.00 47.79
CA GLY A 30 3.93 -8.63 46.63
C GLY A 30 4.70 -7.60 45.79
N PRO A 31 4.35 -7.38 44.51
CA PRO A 31 5.09 -6.46 43.64
C PRO A 31 4.96 -5.03 44.18
N ASP A 32 5.77 -4.70 45.18
CA ASP A 32 6.02 -3.36 45.65
C ASP A 32 6.74 -2.71 44.48
N ILE A 33 6.09 -1.69 43.93
CA ILE A 33 6.65 -0.82 42.92
C ILE A 33 7.74 -0.04 43.66
N ASP A 34 8.91 -0.66 43.79
CA ASP A 34 10.11 -0.09 44.36
C ASP A 34 10.40 1.26 43.68
N ALA A 35 10.79 2.24 44.51
CA ALA A 35 11.14 3.63 44.23
C ALA A 35 11.18 4.09 42.76
N PRO A 36 10.58 5.25 42.41
CA PRO A 36 10.48 5.73 41.04
C PRO A 36 11.85 5.69 40.36
N MET A 37 11.99 4.82 39.35
CA MET A 37 13.18 4.79 38.51
C MET A 37 13.40 6.22 38.01
N VAL A 38 14.55 6.80 38.37
CA VAL A 38 14.94 8.12 37.88
C VAL A 38 15.06 7.99 36.36
N ALA A 39 14.17 8.66 35.64
CA ALA A 39 14.14 8.63 34.19
C ALA A 39 15.47 9.17 33.65
N ALA A 40 16.10 8.41 32.75
CA ALA A 40 17.34 8.82 32.12
C ALA A 40 17.04 9.86 31.02
N ASP A 41 17.92 10.85 30.89
CA ASP A 41 17.98 11.71 29.71
C ASP A 41 18.43 10.86 28.52
N VAL A 42 17.57 10.75 27.50
CA VAL A 42 17.80 9.93 26.32
C VAL A 42 17.58 10.75 25.06
N THR A 43 18.19 10.32 23.97
CA THR A 43 17.93 10.86 22.63
C THR A 43 16.68 10.25 22.03
N ILE A 44 16.06 10.96 21.08
CA ILE A 44 14.92 10.44 20.33
C ILE A 44 15.31 9.20 19.51
N GLN A 45 16.56 9.10 19.03
CA GLN A 45 17.03 7.89 18.34
C GLN A 45 17.07 6.66 19.26
N GLU A 46 17.35 6.86 20.56
CA GLU A 46 17.27 5.77 21.54
C GLU A 46 15.82 5.38 21.81
N VAL A 47 14.89 6.34 21.85
CA VAL A 47 13.44 6.06 21.97
C VAL A 47 12.93 5.28 20.75
N GLN A 48 13.33 5.68 19.54
CA GLN A 48 12.99 5.04 18.27
C GLN A 48 13.66 3.68 18.05
N ASN A 49 14.51 3.23 18.97
CA ASN A 49 15.18 1.93 18.85
C ASN A 49 14.28 0.82 19.41
N ASP A 50 13.98 -0.20 18.61
CA ASP A 50 13.22 -1.40 19.01
C ASP A 50 13.80 -2.11 20.23
N ALA A 51 15.10 -1.91 20.52
CA ALA A 51 15.74 -2.45 21.71
C ALA A 51 15.27 -1.78 23.01
N MET A 52 14.68 -0.58 22.97
CA MET A 52 14.06 0.08 24.12
C MET A 52 12.61 -0.42 24.28
N PRO A 53 12.27 -1.17 25.35
CA PRO A 53 10.91 -1.67 25.52
C PRO A 53 9.88 -0.55 25.70
N SER A 54 8.68 -0.74 25.15
CA SER A 54 7.51 0.08 25.49
C SER A 54 7.27 0.11 27.02
N GLY A 55 6.87 1.26 27.54
CA GLY A 55 6.72 1.54 28.97
C GLY A 55 8.01 2.00 29.68
N THR A 56 9.15 2.02 29.00
CA THR A 56 10.41 2.54 29.57
C THR A 56 10.26 4.02 29.92
N ALA A 57 10.53 4.39 31.17
CA ALA A 57 10.55 5.78 31.62
C ALA A 57 11.73 6.56 31.00
N ILE A 58 11.45 7.74 30.48
CA ILE A 58 12.40 8.58 29.75
C ILE A 58 12.26 10.06 30.12
N GLU A 59 13.33 10.83 29.89
CA GLU A 59 13.30 12.27 29.75
C GLU A 59 13.90 12.66 28.40
N LEU A 60 13.31 13.66 27.75
CA LEU A 60 13.87 14.30 26.56
C LEU A 60 14.23 15.74 26.91
N LYS A 61 15.45 16.17 26.63
CA LYS A 61 15.92 17.53 26.94
C LYS A 61 16.35 18.30 25.71
N GLY A 62 15.96 19.58 25.66
CA GLY A 62 16.37 20.49 24.60
C GLY A 62 15.94 20.07 23.19
N VAL A 63 14.84 19.33 23.06
CA VAL A 63 14.28 18.93 21.76
C VAL A 63 13.47 20.08 21.16
N VAL A 64 13.40 20.14 19.83
CA VAL A 64 12.78 21.25 19.09
C VAL A 64 11.38 20.86 18.65
N VAL A 65 10.37 21.69 18.94
CA VAL A 65 9.01 21.51 18.42
C VAL A 65 8.98 21.72 16.90
N THR A 66 8.60 20.71 16.12
CA THR A 66 8.61 20.72 14.65
C THR A 66 7.22 20.88 14.03
N ALA A 67 6.18 20.42 14.72
CA ALA A 67 4.78 20.58 14.37
C ALA A 67 3.89 20.55 15.62
N ILE A 68 2.70 21.15 15.54
CA ILE A 68 1.70 21.17 16.61
C ILE A 68 0.34 20.87 15.98
N ASP A 69 -0.41 19.93 16.55
CA ASP A 69 -1.79 19.68 16.13
C ASP A 69 -2.72 20.75 16.70
N ILE A 70 -3.06 21.70 15.83
CA ILE A 70 -4.02 22.78 16.06
C ILE A 70 -5.13 22.77 15.02
N TYR A 71 -5.21 21.73 14.20
CA TYR A 71 -6.11 21.69 13.06
C TYR A 71 -7.39 20.93 13.41
N GLY A 72 -8.53 21.55 13.12
CA GLY A 72 -9.82 20.98 13.43
C GLY A 72 -10.22 21.12 14.89
N GLY A 73 -10.98 20.15 15.39
CA GLY A 73 -11.34 20.05 16.81
C GLY A 73 -10.31 19.34 17.69
N ARG A 74 -9.26 18.77 17.07
CA ARG A 74 -8.23 17.98 17.75
C ARG A 74 -7.13 18.90 18.28
N THR A 75 -6.70 18.65 19.51
CA THR A 75 -5.64 19.40 20.18
C THR A 75 -4.90 18.49 21.15
N GLY A 76 -3.66 18.84 21.49
CA GLY A 76 -2.90 18.18 22.56
C GLY A 76 -1.78 17.26 22.08
N ALA A 77 -1.67 17.00 20.77
CA ALA A 77 -0.50 16.35 20.18
C ALA A 77 0.45 17.37 19.55
N PHE A 78 1.73 17.10 19.60
CA PHE A 78 2.76 17.86 18.89
C PHE A 78 3.96 16.96 18.58
N TRP A 79 4.83 17.40 17.68
CA TRP A 79 6.01 16.65 17.26
C TRP A 79 7.24 17.39 17.68
N VAL A 80 8.25 16.64 18.11
CA VAL A 80 9.56 17.17 18.44
C VAL A 80 10.63 16.45 17.61
N SER A 81 11.77 17.10 17.42
CA SER A 81 12.94 16.46 16.86
C SER A 81 14.21 16.92 17.56
N GLU A 82 15.25 16.09 17.48
CA GLU A 82 16.59 16.48 17.85
C GLU A 82 17.00 17.74 17.07
N PRO A 83 17.75 18.68 17.67
CA PRO A 83 18.20 19.88 16.96
C PRO A 83 18.98 19.60 15.67
N GLY A 84 19.64 18.45 15.57
CA GLY A 84 20.36 18.01 14.37
C GLY A 84 19.48 17.43 13.26
N GLY A 85 18.24 17.04 13.56
CA GLY A 85 17.35 16.32 12.65
C GLY A 85 17.92 14.98 12.17
N GLY A 86 17.42 14.50 11.02
CA GLY A 86 17.86 13.26 10.37
C GLY A 86 16.99 12.02 10.68
N PRO A 87 17.39 10.83 10.20
CA PRO A 87 16.67 9.59 10.47
C PRO A 87 16.49 9.33 11.97
N ASN A 88 15.32 8.83 12.36
CA ASN A 88 14.92 8.48 13.73
C ASN A 88 15.05 9.63 14.74
N SER A 89 15.12 10.87 14.27
CA SER A 89 15.35 12.04 15.12
C SER A 89 14.08 12.69 15.63
N GLY A 90 12.92 12.22 15.17
CA GLY A 90 11.62 12.79 15.47
C GLY A 90 10.74 11.82 16.24
N VAL A 91 9.83 12.36 17.04
CA VAL A 91 8.83 11.57 17.75
C VAL A 91 7.60 12.42 18.03
N LYS A 92 6.44 11.77 18.05
CA LYS A 92 5.17 12.39 18.41
C LYS A 92 5.00 12.36 19.93
N ILE A 93 4.58 13.49 20.48
CA ILE A 93 4.24 13.66 21.88
C ILE A 93 2.72 13.61 22.00
N PHE A 94 2.22 12.62 22.74
CA PHE A 94 0.80 12.33 22.88
C PHE A 94 0.33 12.49 24.33
N GLY A 95 -0.88 13.04 24.52
CA GLY A 95 -1.50 13.17 25.83
C GLY A 95 -0.90 14.26 26.73
N ALA A 96 -0.20 15.25 26.16
CA ALA A 96 0.16 16.48 26.86
C ALA A 96 -1.12 17.28 27.21
N SER A 97 -1.09 18.03 28.31
CA SER A 97 -2.25 18.89 28.63
C SER A 97 -2.42 19.97 27.56
N VAL A 98 -3.67 20.25 27.18
CA VAL A 98 -3.99 21.26 26.15
C VAL A 98 -3.44 22.64 26.52
N ASP A 99 -3.39 22.98 27.81
CA ASP A 99 -2.84 24.25 28.30
C ASP A 99 -1.33 24.34 28.10
N GLN A 100 -0.59 23.23 28.27
CA GLN A 100 0.84 23.18 27.97
C GLN A 100 1.12 23.30 26.48
N VAL A 101 0.31 22.66 25.63
CA VAL A 101 0.48 22.71 24.18
C VAL A 101 0.11 24.09 23.62
N ALA A 102 -0.93 24.73 24.17
CA ALA A 102 -1.44 26.03 23.71
C ALA A 102 -0.41 27.17 23.81
N VAL A 103 0.64 27.04 24.64
CA VAL A 103 1.70 28.04 24.80
C VAL A 103 2.94 27.77 23.95
N LEU A 104 2.98 26.64 23.23
CA LEU A 104 4.10 26.26 22.37
C LEU A 104 3.98 26.91 20.99
N ALA A 105 5.13 27.10 20.36
CA ALA A 105 5.27 27.45 18.95
C ALA A 105 6.27 26.51 18.28
N VAL A 106 6.09 26.29 16.96
CA VAL A 106 7.10 25.61 16.14
C VAL A 106 8.43 26.35 16.26
N GLY A 107 9.50 25.60 16.56
CA GLY A 107 10.84 26.11 16.85
C GLY A 107 11.14 26.29 18.34
N ASP A 108 10.17 26.12 19.25
CA ASP A 108 10.45 26.13 20.69
C ASP A 108 11.36 24.98 21.10
N LEU A 109 12.25 25.23 22.07
CA LEU A 109 13.01 24.19 22.78
C LEU A 109 12.20 23.76 24.00
N VAL A 110 12.03 22.46 24.18
CA VAL A 110 11.27 21.89 25.29
C VAL A 110 12.05 20.78 25.98
N ASP A 111 11.83 20.66 27.28
CA ASP A 111 12.16 19.48 28.07
C ASP A 111 10.86 18.74 28.38
N ILE A 112 10.88 17.42 28.24
CA ILE A 112 9.74 16.53 28.44
C ILE A 112 10.11 15.54 29.53
N THR A 113 9.37 15.56 30.63
CA THR A 113 9.60 14.69 31.80
C THR A 113 8.33 13.96 32.21
N ASN A 114 8.50 12.98 33.10
CA ASN A 114 7.44 12.06 33.52
C ASN A 114 6.82 11.31 32.33
N ALA A 115 7.68 10.96 31.38
CA ALA A 115 7.33 10.39 30.10
C ALA A 115 7.74 8.92 30.02
N ILE A 116 7.06 8.17 29.16
CA ILE A 116 7.40 6.81 28.78
C ILE A 116 7.48 6.70 27.26
N LYS A 117 8.37 5.82 26.77
CA LYS A 117 8.22 5.29 25.41
C LYS A 117 6.91 4.52 25.32
N HIS A 118 6.14 4.79 24.28
CA HIS A 118 4.91 4.07 23.99
C HIS A 118 4.96 3.53 22.57
N GLU A 119 4.85 2.22 22.44
CA GLU A 119 4.57 1.56 21.17
C GLU A 119 3.10 1.16 21.12
N GLY A 120 2.36 1.69 20.14
CA GLY A 120 0.90 1.69 20.07
C GLY A 120 0.20 0.37 20.47
N CYS A 121 -0.90 0.52 21.22
CA CYS A 121 -1.83 -0.53 21.63
C CYS A 121 -3.23 -0.17 21.14
N THR A 122 -4.00 -1.12 20.61
CA THR A 122 -5.43 -0.90 20.40
C THR A 122 -6.16 -1.09 21.74
N ALA A 123 -7.35 -0.49 21.90
CA ALA A 123 -8.16 -0.67 23.11
C ALA A 123 -8.49 -2.15 23.44
N ALA A 124 -8.29 -3.06 22.49
CA ALA A 124 -8.57 -4.50 22.62
C ALA A 124 -7.34 -5.36 22.97
N ALA A 125 -6.11 -4.82 22.95
CA ALA A 125 -4.90 -5.61 23.13
C ALA A 125 -3.83 -4.90 23.99
N PRO A 126 -3.17 -5.62 24.91
CA PRO A 126 -2.12 -5.06 25.76
C PRO A 126 -0.95 -4.55 24.93
N CYS A 127 -0.34 -3.46 25.40
CA CYS A 127 0.79 -2.81 24.77
C CYS A 127 1.95 -3.77 24.48
N GLY A 128 2.53 -3.66 23.28
CA GLY A 128 3.58 -4.58 22.79
C GLY A 128 3.08 -5.90 22.18
N THR A 129 1.77 -6.09 22.01
CA THR A 129 1.21 -7.26 21.28
C THR A 129 0.51 -6.92 19.97
N VAL A 130 0.19 -5.64 19.74
CA VAL A 130 -0.35 -5.18 18.45
C VAL A 130 0.80 -4.83 17.53
N ILE A 131 1.30 -5.86 16.88
CA ILE A 131 2.09 -5.70 15.66
C ILE A 131 1.04 -5.48 14.57
N PHE A 132 1.06 -4.34 13.87
CA PHE A 132 0.23 -4.18 12.68
C PHE A 132 0.61 -5.25 11.66
N GLU A 133 -0.25 -5.57 10.69
CA GLU A 133 -0.07 -6.72 9.78
C GLU A 133 1.31 -6.78 9.09
N ASN A 134 2.02 -5.66 8.98
CA ASN A 134 3.34 -5.52 8.40
C ASN A 134 4.53 -5.60 9.39
N GLY A 135 4.32 -5.79 10.69
CA GLY A 135 5.42 -5.74 11.67
C GLY A 135 5.61 -4.39 12.34
N ALA A 136 5.00 -3.31 11.81
CA ALA A 136 5.24 -1.96 12.28
C ALA A 136 4.55 -1.69 13.62
N SER A 137 5.04 -0.68 14.33
CA SER A 137 4.40 -0.12 15.53
C SER A 137 4.50 1.40 15.47
N ILE A 138 3.62 2.11 16.16
CA ILE A 138 3.71 3.58 16.28
C ILE A 138 4.64 3.87 17.45
N THR A 139 5.72 4.62 17.25
CA THR A 139 6.56 5.10 18.35
C THR A 139 6.12 6.50 18.79
N GLU A 140 5.58 6.58 19.99
CA GLU A 140 5.11 7.82 20.62
C GLU A 140 5.73 8.00 22.01
N VAL A 141 5.69 9.24 22.51
CA VAL A 141 6.00 9.56 23.90
C VAL A 141 4.74 10.06 24.59
N MET A 142 4.41 9.46 25.73
CA MET A 142 3.25 9.84 26.53
C MET A 142 3.59 9.87 28.03
N GLY A 143 2.67 10.38 28.86
CA GLY A 143 2.85 10.37 30.31
C GLY A 143 2.68 8.98 30.93
N VAL A 144 3.36 8.71 32.06
CA VAL A 144 3.20 7.47 32.86
C VAL A 144 1.74 7.19 33.29
N ALA A 145 0.95 8.26 33.38
CA ALA A 145 -0.49 8.27 33.58
C ALA A 145 -1.13 9.37 32.72
N ALA A 146 -2.45 9.30 32.53
CA ALA A 146 -3.19 10.36 31.82
C ALA A 146 -2.92 11.74 32.45
N ASN A 147 -2.61 12.74 31.61
CA ASN A 147 -2.29 14.12 32.03
C ASN A 147 -1.08 14.27 32.97
N SER A 148 -0.21 13.25 33.06
CA SER A 148 0.97 13.31 33.92
C SER A 148 2.24 13.81 33.22
N LEU A 149 2.22 13.87 31.88
CA LEU A 149 3.34 14.36 31.07
C LEU A 149 3.62 15.83 31.41
N VAL A 150 4.89 16.18 31.62
CA VAL A 150 5.29 17.57 31.87
C VAL A 150 6.12 18.07 30.70
N VAL A 151 5.60 19.09 30.00
CA VAL A 151 6.30 19.78 28.93
C VAL A 151 6.71 21.17 29.41
N THR A 152 8.02 21.43 29.43
CA THR A 152 8.60 22.70 29.88
C THR A 152 9.32 23.39 28.72
N LYS A 153 8.82 24.55 28.28
CA LYS A 153 9.55 25.39 27.33
C LYS A 153 10.82 25.94 27.98
N THR A 154 11.97 25.59 27.44
CA THR A 154 13.30 26.02 27.94
C THR A 154 13.91 27.14 27.09
N GLY A 155 13.40 27.36 25.88
CA GLY A 155 13.86 28.45 25.02
C GLY A 155 13.26 28.41 23.63
N THR A 156 13.99 29.00 22.67
CA THR A 156 13.70 28.97 21.24
C THR A 156 14.91 28.42 20.50
N GLY A 157 14.68 27.47 19.61
CA GLY A 157 15.67 26.84 18.74
C GLY A 157 15.43 27.16 17.27
N THR A 158 16.18 26.48 16.41
CA THR A 158 15.93 26.46 14.97
C THR A 158 15.30 25.13 14.62
N VAL A 159 14.18 25.15 13.90
CA VAL A 159 13.57 23.92 13.36
C VAL A 159 14.60 23.22 12.47
N PRO A 160 14.91 21.94 12.70
CA PRO A 160 15.82 21.20 11.81
C PRO A 160 15.33 21.30 10.36
N PRO A 161 16.23 21.49 9.38
CA PRO A 161 15.84 21.47 7.97
C PRO A 161 15.13 20.15 7.65
N PRO A 162 14.05 20.17 6.84
CA PRO A 162 13.38 18.94 6.47
C PRO A 162 14.33 17.97 5.77
N ALA A 163 14.30 16.69 6.14
CA ALA A 163 15.03 15.66 5.41
C ALA A 163 14.41 15.47 4.01
N VAL A 164 15.23 15.33 2.97
CA VAL A 164 14.74 15.12 1.61
C VAL A 164 14.49 13.63 1.38
N VAL A 165 13.25 13.28 1.07
CA VAL A 165 12.83 11.91 0.75
C VAL A 165 12.49 11.83 -0.73
N ASP A 166 13.03 10.83 -1.43
CA ASP A 166 12.79 10.61 -2.86
C ASP A 166 11.68 9.57 -3.05
N ALA A 167 10.48 10.02 -3.41
CA ALA A 167 9.32 9.16 -3.60
C ALA A 167 9.54 8.08 -4.68
N VAL A 168 10.29 8.40 -5.75
CA VAL A 168 10.56 7.45 -6.84
C VAL A 168 11.55 6.38 -6.39
N ALA A 169 12.53 6.74 -5.55
CA ALA A 169 13.45 5.78 -4.97
C ALA A 169 12.73 4.78 -4.05
N ILE A 170 11.77 5.25 -3.24
CA ILE A 170 10.93 4.38 -2.41
C ILE A 170 10.02 3.51 -3.28
N ALA A 171 9.38 4.08 -4.31
CA ALA A 171 8.52 3.33 -5.23
C ALA A 171 9.25 2.17 -5.93
N ALA A 172 10.56 2.34 -6.20
CA ALA A 172 11.40 1.33 -6.83
C ALA A 172 11.84 0.20 -5.88
N MET A 173 11.46 0.24 -4.60
CA MET A 173 11.79 -0.82 -3.66
C MET A 173 10.96 -2.09 -3.94
N PRO A 174 11.59 -3.27 -3.87
CA PRO A 174 11.02 -4.51 -4.40
C PRO A 174 9.85 -5.07 -3.60
N THR A 175 9.65 -4.64 -2.35
CA THR A 175 8.60 -5.14 -1.47
C THR A 175 7.99 -4.00 -0.65
N SER A 176 6.75 -4.16 -0.22
CA SER A 176 6.11 -3.26 0.75
C SER A 176 6.92 -3.15 2.04
N VAL A 177 7.42 -4.26 2.57
CA VAL A 177 8.27 -4.30 3.77
C VAL A 177 9.51 -3.42 3.63
N ALA A 178 10.15 -3.41 2.46
CA ALA A 178 11.31 -2.55 2.22
C ALA A 178 10.93 -1.06 2.18
N ARG A 179 9.76 -0.72 1.61
CA ARG A 179 9.23 0.64 1.62
C ARG A 179 8.88 1.11 3.02
N ASP A 180 8.20 0.26 3.79
CA ASP A 180 7.80 0.55 5.16
C ASP A 180 9.04 0.76 6.04
N ALA A 181 10.05 -0.10 5.93
CA ALA A 181 11.32 0.06 6.64
C ALA A 181 12.09 1.35 6.25
N GLU A 182 11.84 1.90 5.05
CA GLU A 182 12.38 3.21 4.68
C GLU A 182 11.55 4.35 5.29
N TRP A 183 10.22 4.26 5.28
CA TRP A 183 9.34 5.26 5.89
C TRP A 183 9.45 5.32 7.42
N GLU A 184 9.68 4.18 8.08
CA GLU A 184 9.90 4.08 9.53
C GLU A 184 10.99 5.03 10.00
N LYS A 185 12.07 5.16 9.21
CA LYS A 185 13.21 6.05 9.53
C LYS A 185 12.80 7.51 9.71
N TRP A 186 11.65 7.87 9.15
CA TRP A 186 11.18 9.23 9.10
C TRP A 186 10.03 9.47 10.07
N GLU A 187 9.55 8.46 10.81
CA GLU A 187 8.49 8.63 11.82
C GLU A 187 8.82 9.77 12.79
N GLY A 188 7.88 10.70 12.93
CA GLY A 188 8.01 11.93 13.71
C GLY A 188 8.96 13.00 13.14
N VAL A 189 9.70 12.70 12.06
CA VAL A 189 10.68 13.60 11.45
C VAL A 189 9.99 14.54 10.44
N LEU A 190 10.42 15.80 10.41
CA LEU A 190 10.06 16.73 9.36
C LEU A 190 10.77 16.35 8.05
N VAL A 191 10.02 16.00 7.02
CA VAL A 191 10.53 15.63 5.69
C VAL A 191 10.03 16.58 4.61
N THR A 192 10.72 16.60 3.48
CA THR A 192 10.21 17.08 2.19
C THR A 192 10.26 15.93 1.20
N VAL A 193 9.10 15.40 0.84
CA VAL A 193 8.96 14.36 -0.17
C VAL A 193 9.02 15.00 -1.55
N THR A 194 10.04 14.63 -2.31
CA THR A 194 10.28 15.10 -3.68
C THR A 194 9.90 14.03 -4.69
N LYS A 195 9.69 14.46 -5.95
CA LYS A 195 9.28 13.57 -7.06
C LYS A 195 7.97 12.80 -6.79
N ALA A 196 7.14 13.35 -5.91
CA ALA A 196 5.85 12.78 -5.54
C ALA A 196 4.79 13.16 -6.59
N ARG A 197 4.21 12.16 -7.27
CA ARG A 197 3.00 12.35 -8.08
C ARG A 197 1.79 12.03 -7.22
N GLN A 198 0.71 12.81 -7.28
CA GLN A 198 -0.58 12.40 -6.72
C GLN A 198 -1.16 11.24 -7.52
N ILE A 199 -1.50 10.14 -6.84
CA ILE A 199 -1.91 8.89 -7.49
C ILE A 199 -3.32 8.45 -7.08
N ALA A 200 -3.97 9.19 -6.17
CA ALA A 200 -5.39 9.03 -5.85
C ALA A 200 -6.06 10.39 -5.67
N ALA A 201 -7.37 10.48 -5.90
CA ALA A 201 -8.14 11.66 -5.55
C ALA A 201 -8.12 11.89 -4.02
N VAL A 202 -8.31 13.14 -3.61
CA VAL A 202 -8.56 13.43 -2.18
C VAL A 202 -9.84 12.73 -1.77
N ARG A 203 -9.79 12.02 -0.65
CA ARG A 203 -10.93 11.38 -0.01
C ARG A 203 -10.93 11.69 1.48
N ALA A 204 -12.08 11.51 2.11
CA ALA A 204 -12.16 11.53 3.57
C ALA A 204 -11.37 10.34 4.16
N PHE A 205 -10.67 10.58 5.26
CA PHE A 205 -9.95 9.54 5.99
C PHE A 205 -10.94 8.67 6.80
N GLY A 206 -10.74 7.35 6.85
CA GLY A 206 -11.60 6.47 7.66
C GLY A 206 -12.97 6.13 7.06
N GLY A 207 -13.30 6.56 5.84
CA GLY A 207 -14.54 6.16 5.16
C GLY A 207 -15.79 6.86 5.69
N THR A 208 -16.82 6.09 6.08
CA THR A 208 -18.14 6.61 6.47
C THR A 208 -18.17 7.30 7.84
N ASP A 209 -17.20 7.00 8.70
CA ASP A 209 -17.03 7.60 10.04
C ASP A 209 -15.93 8.67 10.02
N SER A 210 -15.69 9.29 8.85
CA SER A 210 -14.67 10.31 8.69
C SER A 210 -14.94 11.52 9.58
N GLU A 211 -13.93 11.90 10.36
CA GLU A 211 -13.86 13.25 10.91
C GLU A 211 -13.92 14.22 9.72
N PRO A 212 -14.84 15.21 9.72
CA PRO A 212 -15.20 15.98 8.52
C PRO A 212 -14.03 16.80 7.94
N ASP A 213 -12.97 16.99 8.72
CA ASP A 213 -11.77 17.72 8.39
C ASP A 213 -10.56 16.81 8.09
N GLU A 214 -10.66 15.51 8.28
CA GLU A 214 -9.62 14.53 7.94
C GLU A 214 -9.80 13.99 6.52
N ASN A 215 -8.86 14.37 5.66
CA ASN A 215 -8.81 14.01 4.26
C ASN A 215 -7.40 13.50 3.94
N GLU A 216 -7.29 12.63 2.95
CA GLU A 216 -6.03 12.12 2.47
C GLU A 216 -6.00 11.98 0.95
N PHE A 217 -4.79 12.02 0.38
CA PHE A 217 -4.53 11.47 -0.94
C PHE A 217 -3.27 10.59 -0.91
N ARG A 218 -3.16 9.68 -1.87
CA ARG A 218 -1.94 8.88 -2.08
C ARG A 218 -1.01 9.57 -3.07
N ALA A 219 0.28 9.42 -2.85
CA ALA A 219 1.33 9.84 -3.75
C ALA A 219 2.38 8.72 -3.99
N THR A 220 3.20 8.90 -5.01
CA THR A 220 4.30 7.99 -5.38
C THR A 220 5.13 7.55 -4.17
N GLY A 221 5.63 6.31 -4.19
CA GLY A 221 6.41 5.72 -3.11
C GLY A 221 5.58 5.25 -1.93
N GLY A 222 4.27 5.04 -2.14
CA GLY A 222 3.34 4.69 -1.08
C GLY A 222 3.07 5.81 -0.06
N ALA A 223 3.55 7.03 -0.30
CA ALA A 223 3.32 8.16 0.60
C ALA A 223 1.82 8.47 0.69
N ARG A 224 1.28 8.58 1.90
CA ARG A 224 -0.05 9.16 2.12
C ARG A 224 0.10 10.57 2.63
N VAL A 225 -0.59 11.53 2.02
CA VAL A 225 -0.58 12.92 2.48
C VAL A 225 -1.91 13.20 3.14
N GLN A 226 -1.90 13.56 4.42
CA GLN A 226 -3.12 13.73 5.21
C GLN A 226 -3.29 15.16 5.70
N SER A 227 -4.55 15.55 5.92
CA SER A 227 -4.89 16.85 6.50
C SER A 227 -4.78 16.89 8.02
N ALA A 228 -4.05 15.97 8.66
CA ALA A 228 -4.07 15.88 10.12
C ALA A 228 -3.56 17.17 10.80
N LEU A 229 -2.72 17.95 10.13
CA LEU A 229 -2.16 19.21 10.66
C LEU A 229 -2.58 20.47 9.90
N SER A 230 -3.16 20.32 8.72
CA SER A 230 -3.69 21.44 7.94
C SER A 230 -4.60 20.94 6.82
N ALA A 231 -5.54 21.78 6.38
CA ALA A 231 -6.40 21.44 5.25
C ALA A 231 -5.57 21.17 3.98
N LEU A 232 -5.86 20.06 3.30
CA LEU A 232 -5.30 19.79 1.98
C LEU A 232 -5.90 20.76 0.96
N PRO A 233 -5.12 21.24 -0.02
CA PRO A 233 -5.62 22.16 -1.02
C PRO A 233 -6.63 21.45 -1.93
N ASN A 234 -7.73 22.13 -2.24
CA ASN A 234 -8.74 21.66 -3.20
C ASN A 234 -8.17 21.40 -4.62
N THR A 235 -6.93 21.83 -4.87
CA THR A 235 -6.19 21.62 -6.13
C THR A 235 -5.40 20.31 -6.16
N ALA A 236 -5.53 19.45 -5.15
CA ALA A 236 -4.98 18.10 -5.18
C ALA A 236 -5.74 17.26 -6.22
N VAL A 237 -5.23 17.28 -7.45
CA VAL A 237 -5.79 16.60 -8.61
C VAL A 237 -4.94 15.38 -8.93
N PHE A 238 -5.61 14.28 -9.30
CA PHE A 238 -4.93 13.07 -9.77
C PHE A 238 -3.88 13.39 -10.86
N GLY A 239 -2.69 12.81 -10.73
CA GLY A 239 -1.60 12.94 -11.69
C GLY A 239 -0.72 14.19 -11.52
N VAL A 240 -1.06 15.13 -10.63
CA VAL A 240 -0.23 16.31 -10.33
C VAL A 240 1.15 15.85 -9.82
N CYS A 241 2.22 16.41 -10.41
CA CYS A 241 3.57 16.22 -9.91
C CYS A 241 3.94 17.39 -8.99
N TYR A 242 4.29 17.06 -7.75
CA TYR A 242 4.71 18.03 -6.74
C TYR A 242 6.21 18.30 -6.85
N GLU A 243 6.60 19.57 -6.69
CA GLU A 243 7.99 19.96 -6.49
C GLU A 243 8.48 19.43 -5.13
N GLY A 244 7.66 19.59 -4.09
CA GLY A 244 7.90 19.05 -2.76
C GLY A 244 6.63 19.03 -1.92
N ILE A 245 6.52 18.03 -1.06
CA ILE A 245 5.50 17.94 -0.01
C ILE A 245 6.23 17.88 1.32
N THR A 246 6.21 19.00 2.05
CA THR A 246 6.84 19.10 3.38
C THR A 246 5.83 18.71 4.46
N GLY A 247 6.27 17.98 5.49
CA GLY A 247 5.39 17.58 6.58
C GLY A 247 6.12 16.70 7.58
N VAL A 248 5.54 16.53 8.77
CA VAL A 248 6.04 15.52 9.71
C VAL A 248 5.47 14.16 9.31
N VAL A 249 6.29 13.12 9.32
CA VAL A 249 5.78 11.77 9.09
C VAL A 249 5.12 11.26 10.36
N ASP A 250 3.95 10.66 10.26
CA ASP A 250 3.28 9.95 11.36
C ASP A 250 2.89 8.55 10.88
N PHE A 251 2.79 7.59 11.79
CA PHE A 251 2.32 6.25 11.48
C PHE A 251 0.94 6.04 12.12
N PHE A 252 -0.04 5.63 11.31
CA PHE A 252 -1.34 5.18 11.81
C PHE A 252 -1.96 4.20 10.80
N PHE A 253 -1.69 2.90 10.99
CA PHE A 253 -1.88 1.82 10.01
C PHE A 253 -1.05 1.95 8.71
N ASN A 254 -0.61 3.16 8.36
CA ASN A 254 0.21 3.49 7.20
C ASN A 254 1.09 4.70 7.57
N TYR A 255 2.22 4.88 6.89
CA TYR A 255 2.99 6.12 7.00
C TYR A 255 2.30 7.25 6.25
N THR A 256 2.21 8.38 6.92
CA THR A 256 1.53 9.58 6.47
C THR A 256 2.48 10.75 6.56
N VAL A 257 2.45 11.64 5.58
CA VAL A 257 3.12 12.93 5.61
C VAL A 257 2.04 13.95 5.94
N ASN A 258 2.24 14.67 7.04
CA ASN A 258 1.28 15.64 7.56
C ASN A 258 1.81 17.07 7.34
N PRO A 259 1.37 17.77 6.28
CA PRO A 259 1.77 19.13 6.01
C PRO A 259 1.24 20.06 7.10
N ARG A 260 2.07 20.99 7.57
CA ARG A 260 1.73 21.92 8.65
C ARG A 260 0.93 23.12 8.13
N SER A 261 0.96 23.33 6.82
CA SER A 261 0.16 24.34 6.13
C SER A 261 0.00 24.00 4.66
N ALA A 262 -0.93 24.67 3.97
CA ALA A 262 -1.06 24.58 2.52
C ALA A 262 0.22 24.99 1.76
N ALA A 263 1.08 25.82 2.36
CA ALA A 263 2.35 26.23 1.75
C ALA A 263 3.40 25.10 1.71
N ASP A 264 3.22 24.06 2.52
CA ASP A 264 4.10 22.89 2.51
C ASP A 264 3.81 21.96 1.31
N ILE A 265 2.74 22.20 0.53
CA ILE A 265 2.41 21.42 -0.68
C ILE A 265 2.70 22.27 -1.92
N VAL A 266 3.86 22.04 -2.54
CA VAL A 266 4.33 22.83 -3.69
C VAL A 266 4.12 22.06 -4.98
N THR A 267 3.23 22.54 -5.85
CA THR A 267 2.99 21.97 -7.18
C THR A 267 4.04 22.43 -8.20
N GLY A 268 4.11 21.76 -9.35
CA GLY A 268 4.96 22.20 -10.47
C GLY A 268 6.26 21.40 -10.63
N GLY A 269 6.36 20.27 -9.91
CA GLY A 269 7.45 19.33 -10.10
C GLY A 269 7.44 18.73 -11.50
N THR A 270 8.63 18.35 -11.99
CA THR A 270 8.82 17.70 -13.29
C THR A 270 9.56 16.37 -13.20
N ALA A 271 9.99 15.98 -12.00
CA ALA A 271 10.87 14.85 -11.76
C ALA A 271 10.15 13.59 -11.22
N CYS A 272 8.82 13.60 -11.17
CA CYS A 272 8.05 12.40 -10.84
C CYS A 272 8.26 11.32 -11.90
N SER A 273 8.08 10.05 -11.51
CA SER A 273 8.07 8.93 -12.46
C SER A 273 7.05 9.19 -13.57
N ALA A 274 7.42 8.82 -14.80
CA ALA A 274 6.50 8.88 -15.93
C ALA A 274 5.37 7.88 -15.69
N ALA A 275 4.14 8.29 -16.00
CA ALA A 275 3.03 7.35 -16.00
C ALA A 275 3.18 6.39 -17.18
N ALA A 276 2.79 5.13 -17.01
CA ALA A 276 2.68 4.19 -18.13
C ALA A 276 1.56 4.69 -19.03
N THR A 277 1.84 4.81 -20.32
CA THR A 277 0.89 5.28 -21.33
C THR A 277 0.40 4.16 -22.25
N SER A 278 0.75 2.89 -21.96
CA SER A 278 0.33 1.72 -22.73
C SER A 278 0.24 0.49 -21.82
N VAL A 279 -0.69 -0.41 -22.12
CA VAL A 279 -0.86 -1.72 -21.45
C VAL A 279 0.43 -2.53 -21.49
N THR A 280 1.16 -2.52 -22.60
CA THR A 280 2.47 -3.21 -22.69
C THR A 280 3.51 -2.68 -21.70
N MET A 281 3.46 -1.41 -21.32
CA MET A 281 4.39 -0.88 -20.31
C MET A 281 3.98 -1.35 -18.92
N VAL A 282 2.68 -1.38 -18.63
CA VAL A 282 2.13 -1.92 -17.37
C VAL A 282 2.58 -3.38 -17.20
N GLN A 283 2.36 -4.21 -18.21
CA GLN A 283 2.68 -5.63 -18.23
C GLN A 283 4.19 -5.95 -18.31
N SER A 284 5.04 -4.98 -18.62
CA SER A 284 6.49 -5.23 -18.75
C SER A 284 7.24 -5.24 -17.42
N GLY A 285 6.57 -5.01 -16.29
CA GLY A 285 7.20 -4.90 -14.98
C GLY A 285 8.17 -3.73 -14.85
N THR A 286 8.09 -2.74 -15.75
CA THR A 286 8.81 -1.47 -15.56
C THR A 286 8.17 -0.81 -14.32
N ASN A 287 8.97 -0.31 -13.37
CA ASN A 287 8.52 0.33 -12.12
C ASN A 287 7.60 1.54 -12.36
N VAL A 288 6.36 1.28 -12.74
CA VAL A 288 5.39 2.28 -13.08
C VAL A 288 4.25 2.18 -12.09
N GLU A 289 4.33 2.94 -11.01
CA GLU A 289 3.29 2.98 -9.98
C GLU A 289 1.98 3.64 -10.49
N VAL A 290 2.05 4.42 -11.58
CA VAL A 290 0.93 5.20 -12.09
C VAL A 290 0.72 4.95 -13.57
N VAL A 291 -0.52 4.74 -13.98
CA VAL A 291 -0.88 4.56 -15.38
C VAL A 291 -1.84 5.65 -15.86
N THR A 292 -1.70 6.04 -17.12
CA THR A 292 -2.65 6.87 -17.87
C THR A 292 -2.78 6.31 -19.29
N LEU A 293 -3.65 5.31 -19.42
CA LEU A 293 -4.02 4.69 -20.68
C LEU A 293 -5.05 5.53 -21.41
N THR A 294 -4.74 5.89 -22.65
CA THR A 294 -5.65 6.69 -23.51
C THR A 294 -6.09 5.86 -24.69
N ASN A 295 -7.39 5.87 -24.99
CA ASN A 295 -8.00 5.14 -26.09
C ASN A 295 -7.73 3.62 -26.09
N VAL A 296 -7.70 3.00 -24.91
CA VAL A 296 -7.60 1.54 -24.81
C VAL A 296 -8.93 0.86 -25.05
N ILE A 297 -8.88 -0.39 -25.49
CA ILE A 297 -10.03 -1.13 -25.98
C ILE A 297 -10.47 -2.16 -24.94
N VAL A 298 -11.74 -2.16 -24.57
CA VAL A 298 -12.33 -3.18 -23.70
C VAL A 298 -12.31 -4.54 -24.41
N THR A 299 -11.62 -5.53 -23.84
CA THR A 299 -11.49 -6.87 -24.42
C THR A 299 -12.45 -7.88 -23.78
N ALA A 300 -12.80 -7.68 -22.51
CA ALA A 300 -13.79 -8.43 -21.75
C ALA A 300 -14.31 -7.60 -20.56
N ARG A 301 -15.36 -8.11 -19.92
CA ARG A 301 -15.94 -7.55 -18.70
C ARG A 301 -16.05 -8.66 -17.67
N ASP A 302 -15.81 -8.34 -16.40
CA ASP A 302 -16.21 -9.19 -15.29
C ASP A 302 -17.68 -8.88 -15.05
N ASP A 303 -18.58 -9.64 -15.68
CA ASP A 303 -20.03 -9.46 -15.57
C ASP A 303 -20.67 -10.50 -14.61
N ILE A 304 -19.90 -11.47 -14.08
CA ILE A 304 -20.40 -12.37 -13.03
C ILE A 304 -20.08 -11.77 -11.67
N GLY A 305 -21.10 -11.60 -10.83
CA GLY A 305 -20.80 -11.28 -9.44
C GLY A 305 -21.95 -10.86 -8.56
N THR A 306 -23.17 -11.37 -8.73
CA THR A 306 -24.11 -11.29 -7.60
C THR A 306 -23.64 -12.24 -6.51
N ASN A 307 -22.62 -11.86 -5.76
CA ASN A 307 -22.42 -12.43 -4.45
C ASN A 307 -23.55 -11.88 -3.57
N THR A 308 -24.65 -12.63 -3.53
CA THR A 308 -25.83 -12.32 -2.70
C THR A 308 -25.51 -12.30 -1.20
N THR A 309 -24.29 -12.71 -0.80
CA THR A 309 -23.86 -12.74 0.61
C THR A 309 -22.97 -11.57 1.02
N THR A 310 -22.31 -10.84 0.10
CA THR A 310 -21.36 -9.77 0.47
C THR A 310 -21.81 -8.35 0.14
N SER A 311 -23.04 -8.13 -0.35
CA SER A 311 -23.58 -6.80 -0.72
C SER A 311 -22.73 -5.99 -1.73
N MET A 312 -21.69 -6.59 -2.30
CA MET A 312 -20.86 -5.96 -3.33
C MET A 312 -21.61 -5.97 -4.67
N PRO A 313 -21.52 -4.89 -5.47
CA PRO A 313 -22.16 -4.85 -6.77
C PRO A 313 -21.65 -5.95 -7.70
N SER A 314 -22.55 -6.52 -8.51
CA SER A 314 -22.17 -7.34 -9.65
C SER A 314 -21.38 -6.48 -10.63
N ASN A 315 -20.20 -6.97 -11.02
CA ASN A 315 -19.21 -6.40 -11.94
C ASN A 315 -18.05 -5.67 -11.25
N ARG A 316 -16.96 -6.40 -10.99
CA ARG A 316 -15.78 -5.91 -10.24
C ARG A 316 -14.68 -5.32 -11.14
N GLY A 317 -14.85 -5.38 -12.46
CA GLY A 317 -13.86 -4.83 -13.38
C GLY A 317 -14.07 -5.19 -14.85
N PHE A 318 -13.06 -4.86 -15.65
CA PHE A 318 -13.03 -5.15 -17.08
C PHE A 318 -11.58 -5.24 -17.56
N TRP A 319 -11.36 -5.90 -18.70
CA TRP A 319 -10.03 -6.01 -19.30
C TRP A 319 -9.88 -5.01 -20.44
N VAL A 320 -8.68 -4.42 -20.57
CA VAL A 320 -8.35 -3.51 -21.66
C VAL A 320 -7.05 -3.89 -22.37
N ALA A 321 -6.93 -3.47 -23.63
CA ALA A 321 -5.74 -3.66 -24.46
C ALA A 321 -5.40 -2.38 -25.25
N ASP A 322 -4.13 -2.21 -25.62
CA ASP A 322 -3.67 -1.11 -26.49
C ASP A 322 -4.18 -1.24 -27.93
N ALA A 323 -4.49 -2.46 -28.37
CA ALA A 323 -4.88 -2.76 -29.74
C ALA A 323 -5.97 -3.84 -29.81
N LEU A 324 -6.69 -3.85 -30.94
CA LEU A 324 -7.73 -4.85 -31.22
C LEU A 324 -7.18 -6.29 -31.30
N ALA A 325 -5.95 -6.44 -31.77
CA ALA A 325 -5.31 -7.75 -31.89
C ALA A 325 -4.66 -8.15 -30.57
N GLY A 326 -5.03 -9.33 -30.06
CA GLY A 326 -4.34 -9.96 -28.95
C GLY A 326 -2.86 -10.18 -29.29
N ALA A 327 -2.00 -9.83 -28.35
CA ALA A 327 -0.55 -9.97 -28.45
C ALA A 327 0.02 -10.19 -27.04
N PRO A 328 1.23 -10.74 -26.88
CA PRO A 328 1.89 -10.78 -25.58
C PRO A 328 1.96 -9.38 -24.95
N ASN A 329 1.75 -9.30 -23.63
CA ASN A 329 1.73 -8.07 -22.82
C ASN A 329 0.66 -7.05 -23.28
N ASN A 330 -0.40 -7.48 -23.97
CA ASN A 330 -1.44 -6.60 -24.49
C ASN A 330 -2.81 -6.93 -23.86
N GLY A 331 -2.83 -6.96 -22.53
CA GLY A 331 -4.01 -7.12 -21.71
C GLY A 331 -3.72 -6.66 -20.29
N VAL A 332 -4.67 -6.03 -19.62
CA VAL A 332 -4.59 -5.72 -18.18
C VAL A 332 -5.99 -5.65 -17.59
N TYR A 333 -6.13 -6.11 -16.36
CA TYR A 333 -7.39 -6.03 -15.63
C TYR A 333 -7.54 -4.64 -14.98
N VAL A 334 -8.74 -4.07 -15.05
CA VAL A 334 -9.09 -2.78 -14.41
C VAL A 334 -10.06 -3.08 -13.27
N PHE A 335 -9.57 -2.98 -12.03
CA PHE A 335 -10.32 -3.35 -10.83
C PHE A 335 -11.13 -2.17 -10.28
N THR A 336 -12.44 -2.16 -10.52
CA THR A 336 -13.31 -1.01 -10.19
C THR A 336 -13.90 -1.04 -8.78
N ARG A 337 -13.60 -2.10 -8.00
CA ARG A 337 -14.13 -2.32 -6.63
C ARG A 337 -15.66 -2.20 -6.57
N ASP A 338 -16.17 -1.13 -5.96
CA ASP A 338 -17.59 -0.88 -5.69
C ASP A 338 -18.26 -0.05 -6.80
N VAL A 339 -17.50 0.34 -7.83
CA VAL A 339 -18.03 1.08 -8.97
C VAL A 339 -18.48 0.08 -10.02
N VAL A 340 -19.80 0.03 -10.25
CA VAL A 340 -20.40 -0.76 -11.33
C VAL A 340 -19.80 -0.31 -12.66
N VAL A 341 -19.25 -1.28 -13.41
CA VAL A 341 -18.76 -1.05 -14.77
C VAL A 341 -19.90 -0.50 -15.64
N PRO A 342 -19.76 0.69 -16.27
CA PRO A 342 -20.82 1.27 -17.07
C PRO A 342 -21.27 0.35 -18.21
N VAL A 343 -22.59 0.27 -18.45
CA VAL A 343 -23.17 -0.65 -19.45
C VAL A 343 -22.65 -0.44 -20.88
N ASN A 344 -22.18 0.77 -21.19
CA ASN A 344 -21.58 1.13 -22.48
C ASN A 344 -20.13 0.68 -22.66
N TYR A 345 -19.50 0.08 -21.65
CA TYR A 345 -18.15 -0.51 -21.75
C TYR A 345 -18.24 -1.90 -22.41
N THR A 346 -18.94 -2.01 -23.54
CA THR A 346 -19.08 -3.27 -24.28
C THR A 346 -17.74 -3.71 -24.86
N VAL A 347 -17.55 -5.00 -25.11
CA VAL A 347 -16.36 -5.51 -25.82
C VAL A 347 -16.16 -4.74 -27.14
N GLY A 348 -14.95 -4.20 -27.34
CA GLY A 348 -14.57 -3.31 -28.44
C GLY A 348 -14.67 -1.83 -28.13
N ALA A 349 -15.37 -1.42 -27.05
CA ALA A 349 -15.48 -0.03 -26.64
C ALA A 349 -14.10 0.59 -26.35
N VAL A 350 -13.98 1.88 -26.61
CA VAL A 350 -12.78 2.67 -26.36
C VAL A 350 -12.98 3.49 -25.09
N VAL A 351 -12.03 3.38 -24.17
CA VAL A 351 -12.06 4.05 -22.86
C VAL A 351 -10.69 4.68 -22.58
N ASN A 352 -10.69 5.67 -21.68
CA ASN A 352 -9.48 6.11 -21.01
C ASN A 352 -9.48 5.54 -19.59
N VAL A 353 -8.31 5.10 -19.12
CA VAL A 353 -8.13 4.53 -17.78
C VAL A 353 -6.89 5.15 -17.17
N SER A 354 -6.99 5.66 -15.96
CA SER A 354 -5.85 6.05 -15.14
C SER A 354 -5.99 5.47 -13.76
N GLY A 355 -4.89 5.12 -13.10
CA GLY A 355 -4.93 4.50 -11.78
C GLY A 355 -3.54 4.09 -11.32
N LEU A 356 -3.49 3.12 -10.43
CA LEU A 356 -2.27 2.51 -9.90
C LEU A 356 -2.02 1.19 -10.59
N VAL A 357 -0.77 0.90 -10.93
CA VAL A 357 -0.40 -0.49 -11.24
C VAL A 357 -0.21 -1.19 -9.90
N ASP A 358 -0.92 -2.29 -9.71
CA ASP A 358 -0.79 -3.15 -8.54
C ASP A 358 -0.48 -4.59 -8.97
N GLU A 359 0.35 -5.25 -8.18
CA GLU A 359 0.62 -6.69 -8.30
C GLU A 359 -0.17 -7.37 -7.18
N PHE A 360 -1.44 -7.67 -7.49
CA PHE A 360 -2.38 -8.17 -6.51
C PHE A 360 -2.05 -9.62 -6.12
N ASP A 361 -1.89 -9.84 -4.82
CA ASP A 361 -1.76 -11.15 -4.18
C ASP A 361 -2.48 -11.11 -2.82
N LEU A 362 -2.96 -12.26 -2.38
CA LEU A 362 -3.58 -12.44 -1.06
C LEU A 362 -2.61 -12.15 0.08
N GLY A 363 -1.29 -12.22 -0.17
CA GLY A 363 -0.23 -11.69 0.69
C GLY A 363 -0.53 -10.30 1.23
N SER A 364 -1.01 -9.43 0.36
CA SER A 364 -1.35 -8.04 0.65
C SER A 364 -2.62 -7.88 1.51
N MET A 365 -3.34 -8.97 1.78
CA MET A 365 -4.51 -9.05 2.67
C MET A 365 -4.24 -9.86 3.94
N GLY A 366 -2.97 -10.06 4.31
CA GLY A 366 -2.57 -10.78 5.51
C GLY A 366 -2.60 -12.31 5.38
N ALA A 367 -2.87 -12.86 4.18
CA ALA A 367 -2.63 -14.27 3.90
C ALA A 367 -1.13 -14.50 3.61
N ALA A 368 -0.67 -15.76 3.62
CA ALA A 368 0.65 -16.04 3.06
C ALA A 368 0.59 -15.84 1.52
N PRO A 369 1.58 -15.19 0.89
CA PRO A 369 1.65 -15.07 -0.57
C PRO A 369 1.43 -16.43 -1.24
N VAL A 370 0.49 -16.51 -2.18
CA VAL A 370 0.15 -17.77 -2.86
C VAL A 370 0.63 -17.74 -4.29
N GLY A 371 1.94 -17.84 -4.48
CA GLY A 371 2.54 -18.03 -5.80
C GLY A 371 2.69 -16.75 -6.61
N ASP A 372 1.96 -16.65 -7.72
CA ASP A 372 2.07 -15.56 -8.72
C ASP A 372 1.18 -14.36 -8.35
N THR A 373 1.45 -13.19 -8.94
CA THR A 373 0.65 -11.96 -8.73
C THR A 373 -0.22 -11.66 -9.95
N LEU A 374 -1.34 -10.97 -9.75
CA LEU A 374 -2.16 -10.43 -10.83
C LEU A 374 -1.81 -8.96 -11.06
N THR A 375 -1.29 -8.60 -12.23
CA THR A 375 -1.12 -7.22 -12.63
C THR A 375 -2.48 -6.59 -12.93
N GLU A 376 -2.88 -5.61 -12.12
CA GLU A 376 -4.12 -4.87 -12.28
C GLU A 376 -3.95 -3.35 -12.22
N ILE A 377 -4.97 -2.64 -12.71
CA ILE A 377 -5.13 -1.21 -12.49
C ILE A 377 -6.07 -1.01 -11.30
N ALA A 378 -5.49 -0.69 -10.15
CA ALA A 378 -6.20 -0.39 -8.91
C ALA A 378 -6.58 1.09 -8.81
N GLU A 379 -7.60 1.38 -7.99
CA GLU A 379 -8.19 2.73 -7.80
C GLU A 379 -8.45 3.47 -9.13
N PRO A 380 -9.06 2.82 -10.15
CA PRO A 380 -9.12 3.37 -11.49
C PRO A 380 -10.09 4.55 -11.57
N VAL A 381 -9.65 5.62 -12.23
CA VAL A 381 -10.49 6.64 -12.84
C VAL A 381 -10.61 6.29 -14.32
N HIS A 382 -11.83 6.03 -14.78
CA HIS A 382 -12.09 5.66 -16.17
C HIS A 382 -13.17 6.53 -16.81
N SER A 383 -13.04 6.75 -18.12
CA SER A 383 -14.05 7.48 -18.90
C SER A 383 -14.29 6.82 -20.25
N PHE A 384 -15.56 6.85 -20.66
CA PHE A 384 -15.98 6.37 -21.97
C PHE A 384 -15.55 7.34 -23.07
N VAL A 385 -14.98 6.82 -24.15
CA VAL A 385 -14.65 7.59 -25.35
C VAL A 385 -15.63 7.29 -26.48
N SER A 386 -15.79 6.01 -26.83
CA SER A 386 -16.70 5.59 -27.89
C SER A 386 -17.08 4.10 -27.79
N VAL A 387 -18.18 3.70 -28.43
CA VAL A 387 -18.67 2.30 -28.41
C VAL A 387 -17.74 1.32 -29.13
N GLY A 388 -16.70 1.81 -29.81
CA GLY A 388 -15.86 0.97 -30.68
C GLY A 388 -16.59 0.52 -31.94
N GLY A 389 -15.82 0.32 -33.03
CA GLY A 389 -16.38 -0.13 -34.31
C GLY A 389 -15.95 -1.56 -34.72
N ALA A 390 -14.98 -2.13 -34.03
CA ALA A 390 -14.37 -3.41 -34.40
C ALA A 390 -14.24 -4.33 -33.18
N SER A 391 -14.51 -5.62 -33.40
CA SER A 391 -14.35 -6.63 -32.37
C SER A 391 -12.87 -6.98 -32.18
N PRO A 392 -12.37 -7.06 -30.95
CA PRO A 392 -11.03 -7.55 -30.67
C PRO A 392 -10.83 -8.97 -31.22
N SER A 393 -9.69 -9.22 -31.87
CA SER A 393 -9.31 -10.52 -32.42
C SER A 393 -8.32 -11.22 -31.48
N PRO A 394 -8.57 -12.49 -31.09
CA PRO A 394 -7.71 -13.19 -30.14
C PRO A 394 -6.35 -13.56 -30.72
N LEU A 395 -5.35 -13.70 -29.86
CA LEU A 395 -4.09 -14.35 -30.18
C LEU A 395 -4.29 -15.87 -30.31
N THR A 396 -3.88 -16.46 -31.43
CA THR A 396 -4.15 -17.88 -31.75
C THR A 396 -2.91 -18.77 -31.83
N THR A 397 -1.72 -18.23 -31.57
CA THR A 397 -0.44 -18.91 -31.85
C THR A 397 0.21 -19.52 -30.61
N VAL A 398 -0.46 -19.48 -29.46
CA VAL A 398 0.09 -19.90 -28.17
C VAL A 398 -0.52 -21.23 -27.75
N ALA A 399 0.30 -22.15 -27.27
CA ALA A 399 -0.14 -23.46 -26.81
C ALA A 399 -0.82 -23.38 -25.43
N ALA A 400 -1.78 -24.27 -25.17
CA ALA A 400 -2.57 -24.27 -23.93
C ALA A 400 -1.72 -24.43 -22.66
N ASN A 401 -0.63 -25.20 -22.72
CA ASN A 401 0.28 -25.38 -21.58
C ASN A 401 1.05 -24.10 -21.24
N VAL A 402 1.38 -23.26 -22.23
CA VAL A 402 2.04 -21.96 -22.00
C VAL A 402 1.06 -21.00 -21.34
N LEU A 403 -0.19 -20.95 -21.83
CA LEU A 403 -1.24 -20.10 -21.24
C LEU A 403 -1.56 -20.48 -19.78
N SER A 404 -1.37 -21.74 -19.41
CA SER A 404 -1.71 -22.25 -18.07
C SER A 404 -0.55 -22.24 -17.09
N ASP A 405 0.63 -21.79 -17.52
CA ASP A 405 1.84 -21.74 -16.70
C ASP A 405 1.75 -20.55 -15.72
N ILE A 406 1.93 -20.82 -14.43
CA ILE A 406 1.86 -19.80 -13.36
C ILE A 406 3.19 -19.06 -13.13
N GLY A 407 4.15 -19.23 -14.05
CA GLY A 407 5.43 -18.56 -13.99
C GLY A 407 5.69 -17.72 -15.23
N ALA A 408 6.95 -17.38 -15.42
CA ALA A 408 7.42 -16.51 -16.50
C ALA A 408 6.93 -16.86 -17.93
N PRO A 409 6.65 -18.13 -18.30
CA PRO A 409 6.09 -18.43 -19.62
C PRO A 409 4.65 -17.95 -19.84
N GLY A 410 3.81 -17.98 -18.80
CA GLY A 410 2.39 -17.60 -18.88
C GLY A 410 2.16 -16.11 -18.67
N GLU A 411 3.04 -15.46 -17.92
CA GLU A 411 2.99 -14.04 -17.57
C GLU A 411 2.68 -13.11 -18.76
N PRO A 412 3.31 -13.24 -19.94
CA PRO A 412 3.03 -12.35 -21.05
C PRO A 412 1.62 -12.45 -21.62
N TYR A 413 0.82 -13.41 -21.17
CA TYR A 413 -0.53 -13.62 -21.65
C TYR A 413 -1.57 -13.19 -20.63
N GLU A 414 -1.17 -12.69 -19.46
CA GLU A 414 -2.11 -12.17 -18.47
C GLU A 414 -2.98 -11.04 -19.03
N GLY A 415 -4.29 -11.11 -18.80
CA GLY A 415 -5.28 -10.18 -19.34
C GLY A 415 -5.46 -10.23 -20.86
N VAL A 416 -4.67 -11.01 -21.59
CA VAL A 416 -4.69 -11.05 -23.06
C VAL A 416 -5.88 -11.87 -23.56
N LEU A 417 -6.55 -11.36 -24.60
CA LEU A 417 -7.56 -12.13 -25.32
C LEU A 417 -6.87 -13.19 -26.21
N VAL A 418 -7.11 -14.46 -25.90
CA VAL A 418 -6.50 -15.61 -26.59
C VAL A 418 -7.55 -16.57 -27.13
N ARG A 419 -7.12 -17.48 -28.00
CA ARG A 419 -7.94 -18.59 -28.50
C ARG A 419 -7.13 -19.87 -28.57
N VAL A 420 -7.65 -20.90 -27.91
CA VAL A 420 -7.18 -22.29 -28.05
C VAL A 420 -8.13 -23.06 -28.97
N SER A 421 -7.61 -24.10 -29.62
CA SER A 421 -8.38 -24.90 -30.59
C SER A 421 -8.38 -26.37 -30.21
N ASN A 422 -9.47 -27.07 -30.55
CA ASN A 422 -9.64 -28.50 -30.39
C ASN A 422 -9.37 -28.98 -28.95
N VAL A 423 -10.09 -28.42 -28.00
CA VAL A 423 -9.97 -28.76 -26.57
C VAL A 423 -11.16 -29.59 -26.10
N LYS A 424 -10.89 -30.56 -25.22
CA LYS A 424 -11.84 -31.49 -24.62
C LYS A 424 -12.02 -31.21 -23.15
N VAL A 425 -13.25 -31.17 -22.65
CA VAL A 425 -13.53 -31.12 -21.21
C VAL A 425 -13.09 -32.45 -20.57
N THR A 426 -12.08 -32.42 -19.71
CA THR A 426 -11.52 -33.59 -19.01
C THR A 426 -11.84 -33.63 -17.52
N ASN A 427 -12.17 -32.50 -16.92
CA ASN A 427 -12.67 -32.42 -15.55
C ASN A 427 -13.69 -31.28 -15.41
N ILE A 428 -14.92 -31.60 -15.00
CA ILE A 428 -15.98 -30.60 -14.77
C ILE A 428 -15.95 -29.99 -13.37
N ASN A 429 -15.07 -30.49 -12.49
CA ASN A 429 -14.94 -30.06 -11.10
C ASN A 429 -13.47 -29.77 -10.80
N ALA A 430 -12.89 -28.77 -11.46
CA ALA A 430 -11.51 -28.35 -11.19
C ALA A 430 -11.37 -27.45 -9.94
N GLY A 431 -12.44 -27.31 -9.15
CA GLY A 431 -12.52 -26.43 -7.98
C GLY A 431 -13.20 -25.09 -8.31
N ALA A 432 -13.90 -24.48 -7.36
CA ALA A 432 -14.49 -23.12 -7.47
C ALA A 432 -15.27 -22.80 -8.77
N GLY A 433 -15.97 -23.78 -9.36
CA GLY A 433 -16.70 -23.58 -10.63
C GLY A 433 -15.88 -23.75 -11.91
N LYS A 434 -14.58 -24.03 -11.78
CA LYS A 434 -13.62 -24.18 -12.88
C LYS A 434 -13.72 -25.53 -13.58
N VAL A 435 -13.30 -25.55 -14.84
CA VAL A 435 -13.31 -26.73 -15.73
C VAL A 435 -11.94 -26.94 -16.35
N GLU A 436 -11.41 -28.16 -16.29
CA GLU A 436 -10.17 -28.53 -16.99
C GLU A 436 -10.50 -28.96 -18.42
N LEU A 437 -9.74 -28.40 -19.36
CA LEU A 437 -9.73 -28.85 -20.75
C LEU A 437 -8.34 -29.33 -21.16
N THR A 438 -8.32 -30.28 -22.11
CA THR A 438 -7.09 -30.82 -22.70
C THR A 438 -7.13 -30.69 -24.22
N ASP A 439 -6.06 -30.18 -24.83
CA ASP A 439 -5.91 -30.11 -26.29
C ASP A 439 -5.44 -31.45 -26.90
N ASN A 440 -5.41 -31.54 -28.24
CA ASN A 440 -4.95 -32.74 -28.96
C ASN A 440 -3.46 -33.10 -28.73
N SER A 441 -2.68 -32.19 -28.15
CA SER A 441 -1.28 -32.43 -27.77
C SER A 441 -1.15 -32.82 -26.29
N ASN A 442 -2.26 -33.09 -25.62
CA ASN A 442 -2.36 -33.39 -24.20
C ASN A 442 -1.92 -32.24 -23.27
N ASN A 443 -1.95 -31.00 -23.77
CA ASN A 443 -1.75 -29.82 -22.95
C ASN A 443 -3.05 -29.44 -22.25
N LYS A 444 -2.95 -29.01 -21.01
CA LYS A 444 -4.11 -28.63 -20.19
C LYS A 444 -4.30 -27.12 -20.15
N ILE A 445 -5.54 -26.71 -19.96
CA ILE A 445 -5.95 -25.34 -19.61
C ILE A 445 -7.17 -25.36 -18.71
N ILE A 446 -7.24 -24.42 -17.77
CA ILE A 446 -8.39 -24.24 -16.89
C ILE A 446 -9.26 -23.12 -17.44
N MET A 447 -10.55 -23.38 -17.54
CA MET A 447 -11.57 -22.43 -17.98
C MET A 447 -12.45 -22.06 -16.79
N ASP A 448 -12.75 -20.78 -16.67
CA ASP A 448 -13.43 -20.22 -15.49
C ASP A 448 -14.48 -19.16 -15.81
N ASN A 449 -15.57 -19.17 -15.05
CA ASN A 449 -16.78 -18.46 -15.42
C ASN A 449 -16.75 -16.97 -15.08
N ASP A 450 -15.74 -16.42 -14.41
CA ASP A 450 -15.70 -15.03 -13.94
C ASP A 450 -16.18 -13.97 -14.97
N SER A 451 -15.84 -14.11 -16.25
CA SER A 451 -16.32 -13.17 -17.28
C SER A 451 -17.73 -13.46 -17.82
N PHE A 452 -18.22 -14.70 -17.78
CA PHE A 452 -19.48 -15.11 -18.41
C PHE A 452 -20.11 -16.34 -17.75
N ASP A 453 -21.36 -16.21 -17.29
CA ASP A 453 -22.09 -17.32 -16.65
C ASP A 453 -22.56 -18.32 -17.69
N TRP A 454 -21.72 -19.31 -17.96
CA TRP A 454 -22.03 -20.34 -18.95
C TRP A 454 -22.87 -21.49 -18.38
N PRO A 455 -23.57 -22.23 -19.26
CA PRO A 455 -24.22 -23.48 -18.87
C PRO A 455 -23.24 -24.49 -18.27
N ASN A 456 -23.76 -25.37 -17.42
CA ASN A 456 -23.00 -26.49 -16.86
C ASN A 456 -22.29 -27.29 -17.96
N GLN A 457 -20.98 -27.48 -17.77
CA GLN A 457 -20.14 -28.21 -18.71
C GLN A 457 -20.35 -29.72 -18.56
N THR A 458 -20.29 -30.46 -19.67
CA THR A 458 -20.39 -31.92 -19.67
C THR A 458 -19.04 -32.54 -19.99
N LEU A 459 -18.67 -33.60 -19.27
CA LEU A 459 -17.43 -34.35 -19.54
C LEU A 459 -17.40 -34.83 -21.00
N ASN A 460 -16.23 -34.76 -21.63
CA ASN A 460 -16.00 -35.07 -23.05
C ASN A 460 -16.64 -34.12 -24.06
N THR A 461 -17.17 -32.97 -23.62
CA THR A 461 -17.57 -31.90 -24.56
C THR A 461 -16.33 -31.44 -25.33
N CYS A 462 -16.45 -31.34 -26.65
CA CYS A 462 -15.41 -30.82 -27.53
C CYS A 462 -15.71 -29.39 -27.95
N TYR A 463 -14.70 -28.54 -27.88
CA TYR A 463 -14.70 -27.21 -28.47
C TYR A 463 -13.73 -27.17 -29.65
N ALA A 464 -14.24 -26.81 -30.83
CA ALA A 464 -13.41 -26.52 -32.00
C ALA A 464 -12.51 -25.31 -31.72
N THR A 465 -13.08 -24.28 -31.10
CA THR A 465 -12.33 -23.13 -30.58
C THR A 465 -12.92 -22.66 -29.26
N LEU A 466 -12.04 -22.30 -28.33
CA LEU A 466 -12.37 -21.62 -27.09
C LEU A 466 -11.63 -20.28 -27.06
N THR A 467 -12.36 -19.18 -26.99
CA THR A 467 -11.82 -17.82 -26.90
C THR A 467 -12.08 -17.27 -25.50
N GLY A 468 -11.17 -16.47 -24.96
CA GLY A 468 -11.37 -15.85 -23.66
C GLY A 468 -10.18 -15.00 -23.26
N VAL A 469 -10.34 -14.19 -22.20
CA VAL A 469 -9.22 -13.47 -21.61
C VAL A 469 -8.52 -14.36 -20.61
N MET A 470 -7.20 -14.33 -20.61
CA MET A 470 -6.45 -14.99 -19.55
C MET A 470 -6.51 -14.16 -18.27
N SER A 471 -6.63 -14.81 -17.13
CA SER A 471 -6.55 -14.18 -15.81
C SER A 471 -5.79 -15.10 -14.85
N LEU A 472 -5.22 -14.53 -13.79
CA LEU A 472 -4.76 -15.29 -12.64
C LEU A 472 -5.88 -15.37 -11.59
N GLN A 473 -6.10 -16.56 -11.05
CA GLN A 473 -6.95 -16.81 -9.89
C GLN A 473 -6.06 -16.90 -8.66
N VAL A 474 -5.83 -15.77 -7.98
CA VAL A 474 -4.84 -15.65 -6.90
C VAL A 474 -5.12 -16.57 -5.70
N ASN A 475 -6.38 -16.92 -5.46
CA ASN A 475 -6.78 -17.82 -4.37
C ASN A 475 -6.34 -19.27 -4.61
N ASP A 476 -6.43 -19.72 -5.87
CA ASP A 476 -6.13 -21.09 -6.26
C ASP A 476 -4.72 -21.19 -6.89
N ASN A 477 -4.07 -20.05 -7.14
CA ASN A 477 -2.81 -19.88 -7.85
C ASN A 477 -2.80 -20.64 -9.18
N VAL A 478 -3.79 -20.34 -10.02
CA VAL A 478 -4.03 -20.99 -11.32
C VAL A 478 -4.38 -19.93 -12.36
N ARG A 479 -3.82 -20.03 -13.57
CA ARG A 479 -4.24 -19.23 -14.71
C ARG A 479 -5.48 -19.82 -15.38
N THR A 480 -6.44 -18.97 -15.70
CA THR A 480 -7.72 -19.37 -16.31
C THR A 480 -7.97 -18.62 -17.61
N ILE A 481 -8.61 -19.31 -18.57
CA ILE A 481 -9.24 -18.68 -19.71
C ILE A 481 -10.71 -18.38 -19.39
N ASN A 482 -11.11 -17.12 -19.57
CA ASN A 482 -12.43 -16.62 -19.25
C ASN A 482 -13.17 -16.21 -20.53
N PRO A 483 -13.96 -17.11 -21.14
CA PRO A 483 -14.90 -16.79 -22.21
C PRO A 483 -15.81 -15.61 -21.85
N ARG A 484 -16.16 -14.80 -22.86
CA ARG A 484 -16.94 -13.56 -22.64
C ARG A 484 -18.42 -13.74 -22.99
N ALA A 485 -18.72 -14.79 -23.75
CA ALA A 485 -20.06 -15.15 -24.18
C ALA A 485 -20.08 -16.59 -24.70
N LEU A 486 -21.28 -17.15 -24.87
CA LEU A 486 -21.45 -18.49 -25.47
C LEU A 486 -20.83 -18.60 -26.87
N THR A 487 -20.77 -17.50 -27.63
CA THR A 487 -20.13 -17.47 -28.96
C THR A 487 -18.61 -17.66 -28.93
N ASP A 488 -17.97 -17.47 -27.77
CA ASP A 488 -16.55 -17.77 -27.59
C ASP A 488 -16.29 -19.27 -27.37
N MET A 489 -17.35 -20.07 -27.14
CA MET A 489 -17.31 -21.52 -26.88
C MET A 489 -17.87 -22.32 -28.07
N VAL A 490 -17.10 -22.43 -29.15
CA VAL A 490 -17.57 -23.03 -30.40
C VAL A 490 -17.46 -24.55 -30.32
N ALA A 491 -18.59 -25.25 -30.30
CA ALA A 491 -18.64 -26.71 -30.27
C ALA A 491 -17.87 -27.35 -31.45
N GLY A 492 -17.14 -28.43 -31.17
CA GLY A 492 -16.39 -29.21 -32.15
C GLY A 492 -16.94 -30.63 -32.30
N ALA A 493 -16.80 -31.19 -33.51
CA ALA A 493 -17.24 -32.57 -33.80
C ALA A 493 -16.24 -33.65 -33.33
N GLY A 494 -15.05 -33.24 -32.87
CA GLY A 494 -14.04 -34.15 -32.35
C GLY A 494 -12.82 -33.40 -31.80
N CYS A 495 -12.33 -33.87 -30.65
CA CYS A 495 -11.11 -33.42 -29.99
C CYS A 495 -10.43 -34.70 -29.47
N ASN A 496 -9.29 -35.03 -30.09
CA ASN A 496 -8.63 -36.33 -29.96
C ASN A 496 -8.11 -36.54 -28.55
#